data_AF-A0A7W4PJT7-F1
#
_entry.id   AF-A0A7W4PJT7-F1
#
_cell.length_a   1.000
_cell.length_b   1.000
_cell.length_c   1.000
_cell.angle_alpha   90.00
_cell.angle_beta   90.00
_cell.angle_gamma   90.00
#
_symmetry.space_group_name_H-M   'P 1'
#
loop_
_entity.id
_entity.type
_entity.pdbx_description
1 polymer ?
#
loop_
_entity_poly.entity_id
_entity_poly.type
_entity_poly.pdbx_seq_one_letter_code
_entity_poly.pdbx_strand_id
1 'polypeptide(L)'
;MQGLAGAAALTSTTLPVNAARSASEPAYSPTFFTPAEWAFLHAACDRLIPEDAVGPGAIALGVPEFIDRQMATPYAFGKLWYMQAPFVQGPANLGYQLPYAPRDIYRKGIAGAAAFVQAKYGKAFQDLDAATRDEVLTGLEKGDALFGDLPAKVFFAQLLGNTMEGAFADPSHGGNKGLGGWTTIGFPGARADFMDWVDQYGKQYPLGTVSISGETA
;
A
#
# COMPACT_ATOMS: atom_id res chain seq x y z
N MET A 1 69.86 27.04 21.09
CA MET A 1 69.20 26.85 19.78
C MET A 1 67.99 25.97 19.99
N GLN A 2 66.83 26.48 19.61
CA GLN A 2 65.51 25.89 19.75
C GLN A 2 65.35 24.68 18.80
N GLY A 3 64.57 23.69 19.22
CA GLY A 3 64.05 22.62 18.35
C GLY A 3 62.68 22.21 18.86
N LEU A 4 61.63 22.82 18.29
CA LEU A 4 60.22 22.55 18.60
C LEU A 4 59.82 21.16 18.12
N ALA A 5 59.24 20.35 19.02
CA ALA A 5 58.45 19.18 18.68
C ALA A 5 56.99 19.61 18.44
N GLY A 6 56.50 19.47 17.22
CA GLY A 6 55.10 19.74 16.86
C GLY A 6 54.26 18.47 16.97
N ALA A 7 53.37 18.40 17.96
CA ALA A 7 52.33 17.39 18.06
C ALA A 7 51.09 17.87 17.29
N ALA A 8 50.72 17.20 16.20
CA ALA A 8 49.49 17.45 15.48
C ALA A 8 48.35 16.67 16.14
N ALA A 9 47.47 17.36 16.87
CA ALA A 9 46.23 16.80 17.38
C ALA A 9 45.19 16.74 16.26
N LEU A 10 44.79 15.53 15.87
CA LEU A 10 43.66 15.29 14.97
C LEU A 10 42.37 15.48 15.78
N THR A 11 41.76 16.65 15.69
CA THR A 11 40.40 16.89 16.17
C THR A 11 39.41 16.28 15.20
N SER A 12 38.84 15.13 15.57
CA SER A 12 37.68 14.54 14.90
C SER A 12 36.45 15.40 15.16
N THR A 13 36.07 16.22 14.17
CA THR A 13 34.79 16.93 14.12
C THR A 13 33.69 15.92 13.81
N THR A 14 32.97 15.47 14.84
CA THR A 14 31.69 14.80 14.68
C THR A 14 30.67 15.83 14.16
N LEU A 15 30.29 15.70 12.90
CA LEU A 15 29.12 16.40 12.37
C LEU A 15 27.88 15.92 13.15
N PRO A 16 27.03 16.81 13.67
CA PRO A 16 25.77 16.39 14.26
C PRO A 16 24.92 15.77 13.13
N VAL A 17 24.60 14.48 13.25
CA VAL A 17 23.51 13.88 12.48
C VAL A 17 22.27 14.66 12.86
N ASN A 18 21.76 15.39 11.88
CA ASN A 18 20.60 16.24 12.01
C ASN A 18 19.38 15.33 12.24
N ALA A 19 19.07 15.06 13.51
CA ALA A 19 17.81 14.47 13.94
C ALA A 19 16.70 15.50 13.71
N ALA A 20 16.32 15.69 12.45
CA ALA A 20 15.32 16.66 12.03
C ALA A 20 14.43 16.03 10.95
N ARG A 21 13.45 15.24 11.38
CA ARG A 21 12.13 15.13 10.75
C ARG A 21 11.16 14.35 11.66
N SER A 22 10.72 15.02 12.72
CA SER A 22 9.37 14.78 13.26
C SER A 22 8.62 16.10 13.27
N ALA A 23 8.53 16.75 12.11
CA ALA A 23 7.34 17.54 11.84
C ALA A 23 6.27 16.50 11.50
N SER A 24 5.31 16.28 12.41
CA SER A 24 4.15 15.44 12.10
C SER A 24 3.49 16.06 10.87
N GLU A 25 3.64 15.43 9.71
CA GLU A 25 2.85 15.82 8.55
C GLU A 25 1.37 15.81 8.97
N PRO A 26 0.59 16.81 8.55
CA PRO A 26 -0.82 16.84 8.89
C PRO A 26 -1.46 15.52 8.45
N ALA A 27 -2.34 14.97 9.30
CA ALA A 27 -3.05 13.75 8.98
C ALA A 27 -3.74 13.91 7.61
N TYR A 28 -3.53 12.93 6.73
CA TYR A 28 -4.10 12.95 5.38
C TYR A 28 -5.63 12.99 5.42
N SER A 29 -6.24 13.86 4.60
CA SER A 29 -7.69 13.89 4.42
C SER A 29 -8.05 13.28 3.06
N PRO A 30 -8.88 12.22 3.02
CA PRO A 30 -9.31 11.62 1.77
C PRO A 30 -10.15 12.60 0.95
N THR A 31 -10.01 12.50 -0.37
CA THR A 31 -10.73 13.32 -1.35
C THR A 31 -11.80 12.53 -2.07
N PHE A 32 -11.64 11.21 -2.19
CA PHE A 32 -12.62 10.33 -2.79
C PHE A 32 -13.48 9.66 -1.71
N PHE A 33 -12.88 8.95 -0.76
CA PHE A 33 -13.66 8.18 0.21
C PHE A 33 -14.40 9.08 1.21
N THR A 34 -15.65 8.74 1.50
CA THR A 34 -16.40 9.33 2.62
C THR A 34 -15.82 8.85 3.96
N PRO A 35 -16.12 9.51 5.09
CA PRO A 35 -15.61 9.09 6.39
C PRO A 35 -15.92 7.62 6.74
N ALA A 36 -17.10 7.12 6.38
CA ALA A 36 -17.48 5.73 6.64
C ALA A 36 -16.72 4.74 5.75
N GLU A 37 -16.56 5.04 4.46
CA GLU A 37 -15.78 4.19 3.55
C GLU A 37 -14.29 4.24 3.90
N TRP A 38 -13.79 5.37 4.37
CA TRP A 38 -12.42 5.54 4.83
C TRP A 38 -12.13 4.67 6.06
N ALA A 39 -13.04 4.65 7.03
CA ALA A 39 -12.94 3.77 8.19
C ALA A 39 -12.95 2.28 7.80
N PHE A 40 -13.82 1.89 6.85
CA PHE A 40 -13.81 0.55 6.27
C PHE A 40 -12.47 0.24 5.60
N LEU A 41 -11.97 1.14 4.75
CA LEU A 41 -10.74 0.95 3.98
C LEU A 41 -9.54 0.76 4.91
N HIS A 42 -9.42 1.59 5.95
CA HIS A 42 -8.40 1.44 6.99
C HIS A 42 -8.49 0.07 7.64
N ALA A 43 -9.65 -0.30 8.17
CA ALA A 43 -9.82 -1.59 8.85
C ALA A 43 -9.52 -2.77 7.93
N ALA A 44 -9.84 -2.68 6.64
CA ALA A 44 -9.59 -3.76 5.69
C ALA A 44 -8.11 -3.85 5.32
N CYS A 45 -7.44 -2.73 5.02
CA CYS A 45 -6.01 -2.69 4.72
C CYS A 45 -5.17 -3.23 5.89
N ASP A 46 -5.55 -2.88 7.12
CA ASP A 46 -4.91 -3.36 8.36
C ASP A 46 -5.01 -4.88 8.55
N ARG A 47 -6.04 -5.53 7.99
CA ARG A 47 -6.14 -6.99 7.99
C ARG A 47 -5.37 -7.66 6.86
N LEU A 48 -5.23 -6.98 5.72
CA LEU A 48 -4.52 -7.51 4.55
C LEU A 48 -3.00 -7.48 4.73
N ILE A 49 -2.45 -6.40 5.29
CA ILE A 49 -1.04 -6.31 5.67
C ILE A 49 -1.00 -5.74 7.10
N PRO A 50 -1.07 -6.59 8.13
CA PRO A 50 -1.00 -6.15 9.52
C PRO A 50 0.41 -5.72 9.90
N GLU A 51 0.52 -4.87 10.91
CA GLU A 51 1.80 -4.62 11.58
C GLU A 51 2.20 -5.85 12.39
N ASP A 52 3.44 -6.28 12.25
CA ASP A 52 3.99 -7.42 12.96
C ASP A 52 5.48 -7.24 13.28
N ALA A 53 6.14 -8.30 13.76
CA ALA A 53 7.56 -8.26 14.12
C ALA A 53 8.50 -8.08 12.92
N VAL A 54 8.02 -8.25 11.70
CA VAL A 54 8.82 -8.23 10.47
C VAL A 54 8.79 -6.84 9.81
N GLY A 55 7.71 -6.08 9.97
CA GLY A 55 7.64 -4.73 9.42
C GLY A 55 6.37 -3.94 9.74
N PRO A 56 6.31 -2.68 9.26
CA PRO A 56 5.14 -1.83 9.40
C PRO A 56 3.95 -2.38 8.62
N GLY A 57 2.75 -2.26 9.19
CA GLY A 57 1.50 -2.62 8.53
C GLY A 57 1.06 -1.60 7.47
N ALA A 58 0.01 -1.93 6.73
CA ALA A 58 -0.57 -1.11 5.67
C ALA A 58 -0.87 0.33 6.11
N ILE A 59 -1.31 0.52 7.35
CA ILE A 59 -1.65 1.84 7.88
C ILE A 59 -0.40 2.70 8.06
N ALA A 60 0.64 2.14 8.69
CA ALA A 60 1.92 2.83 8.87
C ALA A 60 2.61 3.12 7.52
N LEU A 61 2.43 2.23 6.53
CA LEU A 61 2.91 2.42 5.17
C LEU A 61 2.12 3.47 4.36
N GLY A 62 0.99 3.99 4.85
CA GLY A 62 0.18 4.97 4.12
C GLY A 62 -0.66 4.36 2.98
N VAL A 63 -0.94 3.05 3.02
CA VAL A 63 -1.70 2.37 1.97
C VAL A 63 -3.08 2.99 1.71
N PRO A 64 -3.90 3.36 2.72
CA PRO A 64 -5.19 4.01 2.44
C PRO A 64 -5.04 5.32 1.66
N GLU A 65 -4.01 6.12 1.97
CA GLU A 65 -3.70 7.37 1.24
C GLU A 65 -3.37 7.08 -0.22
N PHE A 66 -2.48 6.10 -0.46
CA PHE A 66 -2.19 5.65 -1.83
C PHE A 66 -3.48 5.34 -2.58
N ILE A 67 -4.36 4.52 -1.99
CA ILE A 67 -5.60 4.11 -2.64
C ILE A 67 -6.50 5.31 -2.95
N ASP A 68 -6.71 6.26 -2.02
CA ASP A 68 -7.52 7.46 -2.28
C ASP A 68 -6.92 8.31 -3.41
N ARG A 69 -5.61 8.53 -3.40
CA ARG A 69 -4.92 9.28 -4.48
C ARG A 69 -5.08 8.61 -5.83
N GLN A 70 -4.98 7.28 -5.88
CA GLN A 70 -5.20 6.53 -7.11
C GLN A 70 -6.62 6.73 -7.66
N MET A 71 -7.62 6.99 -6.82
CA MET A 71 -8.98 7.26 -7.27
C MET A 71 -9.11 8.52 -8.13
N ALA A 72 -8.15 9.45 -8.06
CA ALA A 72 -8.11 10.64 -8.90
C ALA A 72 -7.38 10.45 -10.25
N THR A 73 -6.83 9.27 -10.52
CA THR A 73 -5.98 9.00 -11.71
C THR A 73 -6.78 8.40 -12.88
N PRO A 74 -6.28 8.47 -14.14
CA PRO A 74 -6.91 7.83 -15.30
C PRO A 74 -7.21 6.33 -15.11
N TYR A 75 -6.37 5.62 -14.35
CA TYR A 75 -6.59 4.23 -13.96
C TYR A 75 -7.96 4.04 -13.31
N ALA A 76 -8.26 4.82 -12.27
CA ALA A 76 -9.47 4.62 -11.48
C ALA A 76 -10.75 5.10 -12.20
N PHE A 77 -10.61 5.97 -13.20
CA PHE A 77 -11.68 6.31 -14.15
C PHE A 77 -11.86 5.27 -15.26
N GLY A 78 -11.08 4.17 -15.27
CA GLY A 78 -11.17 3.13 -16.29
C GLY A 78 -10.63 3.58 -17.67
N LYS A 79 -9.90 4.70 -17.75
CA LYS A 79 -9.39 5.25 -19.03
C LYS A 79 -8.30 4.38 -19.66
N LEU A 80 -7.74 3.46 -18.89
CA LEU A 80 -6.70 2.53 -19.32
C LEU A 80 -7.28 1.16 -19.72
N TRP A 81 -8.59 0.96 -19.58
CA TRP A 81 -9.28 -0.31 -19.80
C TRP A 81 -10.24 -0.21 -20.99
N TYR A 82 -10.53 -1.35 -21.62
CA TYR A 82 -11.61 -1.43 -22.59
C TYR A 82 -12.96 -1.50 -21.86
N MET A 83 -13.67 -0.37 -21.83
CA MET A 83 -14.93 -0.20 -21.08
C MET A 83 -16.16 -0.07 -22.00
N GLN A 84 -16.11 -0.62 -23.21
CA GLN A 84 -17.24 -0.59 -24.15
C GLN A 84 -18.05 -1.89 -24.09
N ALA A 85 -19.37 -1.75 -24.15
CA ALA A 85 -20.29 -2.87 -24.23
C ALA A 85 -20.13 -3.63 -25.58
N PRO A 86 -20.54 -4.92 -25.65
CA PRO A 86 -21.23 -5.70 -24.62
C PRO A 86 -20.29 -6.31 -23.56
N PHE A 87 -20.75 -6.30 -22.31
CA PHE A 87 -20.06 -6.94 -21.17
C PHE A 87 -20.57 -8.37 -21.02
N VAL A 88 -19.84 -9.34 -21.56
CA VAL A 88 -20.24 -10.75 -21.60
C VAL A 88 -19.23 -11.57 -20.81
N GLN A 89 -19.72 -12.44 -19.92
CA GLN A 89 -18.86 -13.33 -19.17
C GLN A 89 -18.13 -14.28 -20.13
N GLY A 90 -16.80 -14.25 -20.08
CA GLY A 90 -15.93 -15.11 -20.89
C GLY A 90 -15.08 -16.06 -20.05
N PRO A 91 -14.28 -16.91 -20.72
CA PRO A 91 -13.20 -17.67 -20.08
C PRO A 91 -12.26 -16.77 -19.27
N ALA A 92 -11.67 -17.32 -18.20
CA ALA A 92 -10.84 -16.55 -17.26
C ALA A 92 -9.61 -15.89 -17.90
N ASN A 93 -9.10 -16.43 -19.01
CA ASN A 93 -7.96 -15.88 -19.74
C ASN A 93 -8.30 -14.67 -20.62
N LEU A 94 -9.56 -14.23 -20.67
CA LEU A 94 -9.99 -13.02 -21.39
C LEU A 94 -9.97 -11.75 -20.51
N GLY A 95 -9.47 -11.84 -19.28
CA GLY A 95 -9.31 -10.67 -18.41
C GLY A 95 -10.62 -10.15 -17.82
N TYR A 96 -10.64 -8.86 -17.50
CA TYR A 96 -11.76 -8.19 -16.83
C TYR A 96 -12.94 -7.93 -17.78
N GLN A 97 -14.15 -8.31 -17.37
CA GLN A 97 -15.36 -8.30 -18.21
C GLN A 97 -16.54 -7.53 -17.63
N LEU A 98 -16.35 -6.81 -16.51
CA LEU A 98 -17.43 -6.06 -15.86
C LEU A 98 -17.47 -4.59 -16.29
N PRO A 99 -18.63 -3.93 -16.24
CA PRO A 99 -18.80 -2.53 -16.65
C PRO A 99 -18.30 -1.51 -15.61
N TYR A 100 -17.50 -1.93 -14.63
CA TYR A 100 -17.13 -1.08 -13.50
C TYR A 100 -15.68 -0.64 -13.57
N ALA A 101 -15.43 0.67 -13.52
CA ALA A 101 -14.09 1.19 -13.31
C ALA A 101 -13.68 0.98 -11.84
N PRO A 102 -12.39 1.08 -11.47
CA PRO A 102 -11.96 0.88 -10.08
C PRO A 102 -12.72 1.75 -9.05
N ARG A 103 -13.07 3.00 -9.39
CA ARG A 103 -13.90 3.85 -8.53
C ARG A 103 -15.27 3.22 -8.25
N ASP A 104 -15.92 2.67 -9.26
CA ASP A 104 -17.23 2.03 -9.12
C ASP A 104 -17.14 0.74 -8.31
N ILE A 105 -16.07 -0.03 -8.51
CA ILE A 105 -15.79 -1.24 -7.73
C ILE A 105 -15.66 -0.89 -6.24
N TYR A 106 -14.96 0.18 -5.88
CA TYR A 106 -14.85 0.61 -4.49
C TYR A 106 -16.18 1.07 -3.91
N ARG A 107 -16.95 1.90 -4.63
CA ARG A 107 -18.26 2.37 -4.14
C ARG A 107 -19.22 1.22 -3.90
N LYS A 108 -19.39 0.35 -4.90
CA LYS A 108 -20.30 -0.79 -4.83
C LYS A 108 -19.81 -1.83 -3.84
N GLY A 109 -18.51 -2.10 -3.84
CA GLY A 109 -17.86 -3.09 -3.00
C GLY A 109 -17.93 -2.76 -1.53
N ILE A 110 -17.57 -1.52 -1.13
CA ILE A 110 -17.65 -1.09 0.27
C ILE A 110 -19.12 -1.05 0.73
N ALA A 111 -20.03 -0.50 -0.08
CA ALA A 111 -21.46 -0.47 0.27
C ALA A 111 -22.04 -1.89 0.44
N GLY A 112 -21.70 -2.81 -0.48
CA GLY A 112 -22.13 -4.19 -0.41
C GLY A 112 -21.54 -4.95 0.78
N ALA A 113 -20.25 -4.78 1.05
CA ALA A 113 -19.60 -5.37 2.22
C ALA A 113 -20.18 -4.83 3.52
N ALA A 114 -20.41 -3.52 3.62
CA ALA A 114 -21.04 -2.91 4.78
C ALA A 114 -22.45 -3.46 5.01
N ALA A 115 -23.27 -3.59 3.96
CA ALA A 115 -24.61 -4.17 4.06
C ALA A 115 -24.57 -5.65 4.47
N PHE A 116 -23.65 -6.44 3.89
CA PHE A 116 -23.45 -7.84 4.25
C PHE A 116 -23.07 -8.00 5.72
N VAL A 117 -22.11 -7.19 6.19
CA VAL A 117 -21.64 -7.22 7.58
C VAL A 117 -22.73 -6.76 8.54
N GLN A 118 -23.47 -5.70 8.20
CA GLN A 118 -24.60 -5.24 9.00
C GLN A 118 -25.69 -6.31 9.11
N ALA A 119 -26.00 -7.02 8.02
CA ALA A 119 -27.02 -8.07 8.01
C ALA A 119 -26.60 -9.30 8.82
N LYS A 120 -25.32 -9.71 8.75
CA LYS A 120 -24.82 -10.92 9.43
C LYS A 120 -24.48 -10.67 10.91
N TYR A 121 -23.92 -9.51 11.23
CA TYR A 121 -23.33 -9.23 12.56
C TYR A 121 -23.96 -8.04 13.29
N GLY A 122 -24.81 -7.25 12.64
CA GLY A 122 -25.48 -6.09 13.25
C GLY A 122 -24.55 -4.91 13.58
N LYS A 123 -23.30 -4.92 13.08
CA LYS A 123 -22.27 -3.91 13.33
C LYS A 123 -21.68 -3.41 12.00
N ALA A 124 -20.94 -2.30 12.04
CA ALA A 124 -20.07 -1.92 10.93
C ALA A 124 -18.79 -2.79 10.91
N PHE A 125 -18.18 -2.94 9.74
CA PHE A 125 -17.00 -3.81 9.55
C PHE A 125 -15.82 -3.43 10.44
N GLN A 126 -15.49 -2.14 10.54
CA GLN A 126 -14.40 -1.66 11.39
C GLN A 126 -14.64 -1.88 12.89
N ASP A 127 -15.90 -2.08 13.31
CA ASP A 127 -16.29 -2.30 14.71
C ASP A 127 -16.32 -3.80 15.10
N LEU A 128 -16.03 -4.69 14.15
CA LEU A 128 -15.82 -6.11 14.40
C LEU A 128 -14.46 -6.36 15.05
N ASP A 129 -14.30 -7.47 15.77
CA ASP A 129 -12.98 -7.94 16.18
C ASP A 129 -12.16 -8.44 14.98
N ALA A 130 -10.85 -8.57 15.16
CA ALA A 130 -9.92 -8.91 14.08
C ALA A 130 -10.25 -10.25 13.41
N ALA A 131 -10.58 -11.29 14.19
CA ALA A 131 -10.88 -12.61 13.66
C ALA A 131 -12.15 -12.60 12.82
N THR A 132 -13.19 -11.88 13.26
CA THR A 132 -14.42 -11.73 12.48
C THR A 132 -14.18 -10.90 11.21
N ARG A 133 -13.32 -9.88 11.24
CA ARG A 133 -12.92 -9.15 10.01
C ARG A 133 -12.23 -10.07 9.01
N ASP A 134 -11.35 -10.95 9.48
CA ASP A 134 -10.66 -11.93 8.63
C ASP A 134 -11.63 -12.93 8.00
N GLU A 135 -12.60 -13.41 8.78
CA GLU A 135 -13.66 -14.29 8.26
C GLU A 135 -14.45 -13.60 7.15
N VAL A 136 -14.82 -12.33 7.35
CA VAL A 136 -15.52 -11.54 6.33
C VAL A 136 -14.67 -11.42 5.07
N LEU A 137 -13.43 -10.96 5.18
CA LEU A 137 -12.53 -10.78 4.03
C LEU A 137 -12.28 -12.11 3.30
N THR A 138 -12.10 -13.21 4.03
CA THR A 138 -11.98 -14.57 3.47
C THR A 138 -13.24 -14.98 2.70
N GLY A 139 -14.43 -14.67 3.21
CA GLY A 139 -15.69 -14.91 2.51
C GLY A 139 -15.81 -14.07 1.22
N LEU A 140 -15.34 -12.82 1.24
CA LEU A 140 -15.30 -11.99 0.04
C LEU A 140 -14.35 -12.57 -1.02
N GLU A 141 -13.17 -13.03 -0.61
CA GLU A 141 -12.19 -13.70 -1.48
C GLU A 141 -12.76 -14.94 -2.17
N LYS A 142 -13.49 -15.77 -1.41
CA LYS A 142 -14.14 -16.97 -1.94
C LYS A 142 -15.29 -16.66 -2.89
N GLY A 143 -15.87 -15.46 -2.78
CA GLY A 143 -17.02 -15.03 -3.58
C GLY A 143 -18.35 -15.47 -2.98
N ASP A 144 -18.42 -15.63 -1.66
CA ASP A 144 -19.61 -16.12 -0.94
C ASP A 144 -20.75 -15.07 -0.89
N ALA A 145 -20.54 -13.88 -1.47
CA ALA A 145 -21.51 -12.79 -1.50
C ALA A 145 -21.56 -12.09 -2.88
N LEU A 146 -22.74 -11.55 -3.20
CA LEU A 146 -22.99 -10.69 -4.34
C LEU A 146 -23.41 -9.31 -3.85
N PHE A 147 -22.75 -8.26 -4.36
CA PHE A 147 -22.99 -6.87 -3.99
C PHE A 147 -23.79 -6.18 -5.10
N GLY A 148 -25.05 -6.61 -5.26
CA GLY A 148 -25.81 -6.37 -6.48
C GLY A 148 -25.19 -7.14 -7.63
N ASP A 149 -24.85 -6.46 -8.71
CA ASP A 149 -24.22 -7.06 -9.90
C ASP A 149 -22.68 -7.14 -9.82
N LEU A 150 -22.09 -6.73 -8.69
CA LEU A 150 -20.65 -6.86 -8.45
C LEU A 150 -20.36 -8.11 -7.60
N PRO A 151 -19.64 -9.12 -8.13
CA PRO A 151 -19.17 -10.24 -7.32
C PRO A 151 -18.23 -9.77 -6.21
N ALA A 152 -18.41 -10.23 -4.97
CA ALA A 152 -17.56 -9.83 -3.85
C ALA A 152 -16.07 -10.11 -4.10
N LYS A 153 -15.76 -11.21 -4.79
CA LYS A 153 -14.40 -11.59 -5.16
C LYS A 153 -13.70 -10.55 -6.03
N VAL A 154 -14.43 -9.86 -6.90
CA VAL A 154 -13.87 -8.78 -7.74
C VAL A 154 -13.48 -7.59 -6.87
N PHE A 155 -14.35 -7.20 -5.93
CA PHE A 155 -14.02 -6.14 -4.98
C PHE A 155 -12.82 -6.52 -4.10
N PHE A 156 -12.81 -7.74 -3.55
CA PHE A 156 -11.70 -8.22 -2.74
C PHE A 156 -10.37 -8.21 -3.52
N ALA A 157 -10.37 -8.74 -4.75
CA ALA A 157 -9.17 -8.74 -5.59
C ALA A 157 -8.69 -7.31 -5.90
N GLN A 158 -9.61 -6.37 -6.16
CA GLN A 158 -9.28 -4.97 -6.40
C GLN A 158 -8.68 -4.31 -5.14
N LEU A 159 -9.22 -4.59 -3.96
CA LEU A 159 -8.71 -4.09 -2.70
C LEU A 159 -7.32 -4.68 -2.41
N LEU A 160 -7.17 -6.01 -2.50
CA LEU A 160 -5.90 -6.70 -2.25
C LEU A 160 -4.79 -6.19 -3.18
N GLY A 161 -5.07 -6.10 -4.48
CA GLY A 161 -4.10 -5.60 -5.46
C GLY A 161 -3.63 -4.19 -5.12
N ASN A 162 -4.57 -3.28 -4.83
CA ASN A 162 -4.21 -1.91 -4.47
C ASN A 162 -3.53 -1.80 -3.09
N THR A 163 -3.83 -2.69 -2.15
CA THR A 163 -3.13 -2.76 -0.86
C THR A 163 -1.68 -3.20 -1.05
N MET A 164 -1.44 -4.21 -1.88
CA MET A 164 -0.08 -4.64 -2.24
C MET A 164 0.67 -3.53 -3.00
N GLU A 165 0.04 -2.90 -3.99
CA GLU A 165 0.62 -1.77 -4.72
C GLU A 165 0.94 -0.61 -3.77
N GLY A 166 0.05 -0.25 -2.86
CA GLY A 166 0.31 0.80 -1.88
C GLY A 166 1.42 0.46 -0.90
N ALA A 167 1.63 -0.81 -0.57
CA ALA A 167 2.69 -1.22 0.35
C ALA A 167 4.07 -1.30 -0.33
N PHE A 168 4.11 -1.58 -1.64
CA PHE A 168 5.34 -1.92 -2.36
C PHE A 168 5.61 -1.08 -3.61
N ALA A 169 4.84 -0.04 -3.90
CA ALA A 169 5.19 0.98 -4.88
C ALA A 169 6.19 2.01 -4.30
N ASP A 170 6.72 2.88 -5.16
CA ASP A 170 7.57 3.98 -4.73
C ASP A 170 6.79 4.96 -3.82
N PRO A 171 7.40 5.51 -2.75
CA PRO A 171 6.71 6.39 -1.81
C PRO A 171 6.13 7.67 -2.44
N SER A 172 6.63 8.10 -3.61
CA SER A 172 6.09 9.26 -4.34
C SER A 172 4.59 9.15 -4.66
N HIS A 173 4.04 7.93 -4.66
CA HIS A 173 2.61 7.67 -4.89
C HIS A 173 1.75 7.76 -3.62
N GLY A 174 2.33 8.00 -2.43
CA GLY A 174 1.62 8.20 -1.15
C GLY A 174 1.55 6.97 -0.26
N GLY A 175 1.95 5.80 -0.78
CA GLY A 175 2.11 4.56 -0.03
C GLY A 175 3.57 4.33 0.37
N ASN A 176 3.90 3.12 0.82
CA ASN A 176 5.24 2.67 1.20
C ASN A 176 6.07 3.71 1.98
N LYS A 177 5.42 4.44 2.91
CA LYS A 177 6.05 5.56 3.63
C LYS A 177 7.33 5.13 4.34
N GLY A 178 8.37 5.96 4.25
CA GLY A 178 9.69 5.67 4.81
C GLY A 178 10.35 4.43 4.20
N LEU A 179 9.93 4.03 3.00
CA LEU A 179 10.41 2.83 2.28
C LEU A 179 10.17 1.53 3.06
N GLY A 180 9.23 1.53 4.02
CA GLY A 180 9.08 0.45 4.99
C GLY A 180 8.81 -0.91 4.36
N GLY A 181 7.95 -0.98 3.33
CA GLY A 181 7.64 -2.22 2.63
C GLY A 181 8.84 -2.76 1.87
N TRP A 182 9.58 -1.88 1.18
CA TRP A 182 10.81 -2.25 0.47
C TRP A 182 11.90 -2.73 1.41
N THR A 183 12.14 -2.02 2.51
CA THR A 183 13.11 -2.42 3.54
C THR A 183 12.76 -3.77 4.15
N THR A 184 11.47 -4.02 4.40
CA THR A 184 10.98 -5.29 4.97
C THR A 184 11.31 -6.50 4.08
N ILE A 185 11.15 -6.36 2.76
CA ILE A 185 11.44 -7.43 1.81
C ILE A 185 12.89 -7.43 1.31
N GLY A 186 13.73 -6.51 1.81
CA GLY A 186 15.12 -6.34 1.37
C GLY A 186 15.26 -5.83 -0.08
N PHE A 187 14.27 -5.12 -0.60
CA PHE A 187 14.33 -4.55 -1.95
C PHE A 187 15.23 -3.31 -1.95
N PRO A 188 16.32 -3.28 -2.74
CA PRO A 188 17.31 -2.19 -2.70
C PRO A 188 16.82 -0.86 -3.30
N GLY A 189 15.62 -0.85 -3.89
CA GLY A 189 14.99 0.34 -4.45
C GLY A 189 15.44 0.68 -5.87
N ALA A 190 15.16 1.91 -6.30
CA ALA A 190 15.35 2.43 -7.66
C ALA A 190 16.82 2.81 -7.95
N ARG A 191 17.75 1.87 -7.76
CA ARG A 191 19.17 2.09 -8.06
C ARG A 191 19.42 2.01 -9.56
N ALA A 192 20.28 2.91 -10.05
CA ALA A 192 20.56 3.05 -11.47
C ALA A 192 21.38 1.89 -12.06
N ASP A 193 22.18 1.20 -11.24
CA ASP A 193 23.10 0.16 -11.71
C ASP A 193 23.22 -1.01 -10.72
N PHE A 194 23.11 -2.23 -11.24
CA PHE A 194 23.28 -3.51 -10.55
C PHE A 194 24.29 -4.42 -11.26
N MET A 195 25.03 -3.95 -12.27
CA MET A 195 25.87 -4.80 -13.14
C MET A 195 26.86 -5.66 -12.34
N ASP A 196 27.50 -5.10 -11.31
CA ASP A 196 28.44 -5.84 -10.46
C ASP A 196 27.77 -6.90 -9.54
N TRP A 197 26.44 -6.94 -9.48
CA TRP A 197 25.65 -7.77 -8.57
C TRP A 197 24.83 -8.86 -9.27
N VAL A 198 24.77 -8.88 -10.61
CA VAL A 198 23.94 -9.82 -11.38
C VAL A 198 24.30 -11.29 -11.10
N ASP A 199 25.59 -11.59 -10.96
CA ASP A 199 26.08 -12.96 -10.72
C ASP A 199 26.24 -13.31 -9.22
N GLN A 200 25.81 -12.41 -8.32
CA GLN A 200 26.00 -12.56 -6.87
C GLN A 200 24.79 -13.21 -6.18
N TYR A 201 24.39 -14.38 -6.66
CA TYR A 201 23.22 -15.11 -6.14
C TYR A 201 23.30 -15.37 -4.64
N GLY A 202 22.19 -15.11 -3.93
CA GLY A 202 22.05 -15.37 -2.50
C GLY A 202 22.88 -14.46 -1.59
N LYS A 203 23.68 -13.54 -2.14
CA LYS A 203 24.37 -12.53 -1.34
C LYS A 203 23.46 -11.34 -1.08
N GLN A 204 23.45 -10.90 0.18
CA GLN A 204 22.72 -9.70 0.55
C GLN A 204 23.36 -8.46 -0.09
N TYR A 205 22.52 -7.64 -0.71
CA TYR A 205 22.93 -6.36 -1.25
C TYR A 205 23.27 -5.39 -0.11
N PRO A 206 24.44 -4.72 -0.12
CA PRO A 206 24.98 -4.05 1.06
C PRO A 206 24.46 -2.63 1.26
N LEU A 207 23.86 -2.02 0.24
CA LEU A 207 23.34 -0.67 0.32
C LEU A 207 21.85 -0.70 0.66
N GLY A 208 21.42 0.24 1.50
CA GLY A 208 20.02 0.37 1.92
C GLY A 208 19.07 0.70 0.77
N THR A 209 17.79 0.79 1.07
CA THR A 209 16.74 1.07 0.09
C THR A 209 16.82 2.52 -0.39
N VAL A 210 16.58 2.78 -1.69
CA VAL A 210 16.46 4.14 -2.24
C VAL A 210 15.22 4.33 -3.12
N SER A 211 14.48 5.43 -2.96
CA SER A 211 13.34 5.79 -3.81
C SER A 211 13.76 6.40 -5.14
N ILE A 212 12.81 6.56 -6.06
CA ILE A 212 12.95 7.33 -7.31
C ILE A 212 13.31 8.80 -7.02
N SER A 213 12.78 9.36 -5.93
CA SER A 213 13.10 10.74 -5.49
C SER A 213 14.44 10.87 -4.78
N GLY A 214 15.13 9.76 -4.49
CA GLY A 214 16.38 9.72 -3.75
C GLY A 214 16.24 9.67 -2.22
N GLU A 215 15.03 9.43 -1.70
CA GLU A 215 14.81 9.10 -0.28
C GLU A 215 15.53 7.79 0.06
N THR A 216 16.12 7.68 1.25
CA THR A 216 16.84 6.48 1.70
C THR A 216 16.37 6.05 3.09
N ALA A 217 16.36 4.74 3.35
CA ALA A 217 16.08 4.13 4.65
C ALA A 217 17.34 3.51 5.29
#